data_AF-A0A445DZ78-F1
#
_entry.id   AF-A0A445DZ78-F1
#
_cell.length_a   1.000
_cell.length_b   1.000
_cell.length_c   1.000
_cell.angle_alpha   90.00
_cell.angle_beta   90.00
_cell.angle_gamma   90.00
#
_symmetry.space_group_name_H-M   'P 1'
#
loop_
_entity.id
_entity.type
_entity.pdbx_description
1 polymer ?
#
loop_
_entity_poly.entity_id
_entity_poly.type
_entity_poly.pdbx_seq_one_letter_code
_entity_poly.pdbx_strand_id
1 'polypeptide(L)'
;MKANVDALKIIQLGLTLSDEHGNLPDLGTNNRTHYIWQFNFRDFNLMRDIHAKDSVALLRSQGIDFARNAVAGVSSLHFAKLAAVSGLLFNKSLTWVTFHGAYDIGYLVKILTWGVLPKSLEEFLVLVKELFGGNTYDVKHVMRFCNGLYGGLEKVADTLHVDRVAGKCHQAGSDSLLTCHTFHKIRETYFLANEDGFREYVNVFFGLEIAKA
;
A
#
# COMPACT_ATOMS: atom_id res chain seq x y z
N MET A 1 11.04 9.56 -7.69
CA MET A 1 9.82 9.41 -6.88
C MET A 1 9.26 10.77 -6.44
N LYS A 2 9.96 11.55 -5.61
CA LYS A 2 9.46 12.86 -5.08
C LYS A 2 8.80 13.78 -6.12
N ALA A 3 9.50 14.15 -7.19
CA ALA A 3 8.98 15.08 -8.20
C ALA A 3 7.64 14.62 -8.81
N ASN A 4 7.50 13.31 -9.06
CA ASN A 4 6.25 12.74 -9.56
C ASN A 4 5.15 12.78 -8.51
N VAL A 5 5.46 12.37 -7.26
CA VAL A 5 4.47 12.40 -6.19
C VAL A 5 3.99 13.82 -5.90
N ASP A 6 4.88 14.82 -5.90
CA ASP A 6 4.53 16.23 -5.72
C ASP A 6 3.62 16.73 -6.86
N ALA A 7 3.92 16.37 -8.12
CA ALA A 7 3.19 16.83 -9.30
C ALA A 7 1.83 16.14 -9.52
N LEU A 8 1.71 14.86 -9.18
CA LEU A 8 0.55 14.05 -9.51
C LEU A 8 -0.45 13.96 -8.35
N LYS A 9 -1.68 13.53 -8.67
CA LYS A 9 -2.78 13.35 -7.72
C LYS A 9 -3.07 11.87 -7.54
N ILE A 10 -3.36 11.47 -6.29
CA ILE A 10 -3.83 10.13 -5.99
C ILE A 10 -5.21 9.91 -6.60
N ILE A 11 -5.48 8.70 -7.08
CA ILE A 11 -6.78 8.31 -7.65
C ILE A 11 -7.48 7.32 -6.72
N GLN A 12 -6.74 6.32 -6.21
CA GLN A 12 -7.25 5.32 -5.28
C GLN A 12 -6.25 4.98 -4.19
N LEU A 13 -6.76 4.49 -3.06
CA LEU A 13 -6.00 3.84 -2.00
C LEU A 13 -6.75 2.58 -1.57
N GLY A 14 -6.05 1.45 -1.52
CA GLY A 14 -6.54 0.21 -0.94
C GLY A 14 -6.02 0.04 0.47
N LEU A 15 -6.90 -0.33 1.40
CA LEU A 15 -6.52 -0.73 2.76
C LEU A 15 -7.14 -2.08 3.06
N THR A 16 -6.29 -3.03 3.42
CA THR A 16 -6.66 -4.35 3.94
C THR A 16 -6.19 -4.42 5.38
N LEU A 17 -7.10 -4.76 6.28
CA LEU A 17 -6.77 -5.04 7.68
C LEU A 17 -6.84 -6.56 7.86
N SER A 18 -5.86 -7.12 8.56
CA SER A 18 -5.89 -8.50 9.01
C SER A 18 -5.33 -8.61 10.42
N ASP A 19 -5.66 -9.69 11.11
CA ASP A 19 -4.90 -10.11 12.28
C ASP A 19 -3.53 -10.70 11.89
N GLU A 20 -2.77 -11.15 12.89
CA GLU A 20 -1.46 -11.78 12.73
C GLU A 20 -1.47 -13.09 11.91
N HIS A 21 -2.65 -13.69 11.74
CA HIS A 21 -2.88 -14.93 10.99
C HIS A 21 -3.47 -14.69 9.60
N GLY A 22 -3.68 -13.43 9.20
CA GLY A 22 -4.25 -13.09 7.91
C GLY A 22 -5.77 -13.14 7.84
N ASN A 23 -6.47 -13.27 8.97
CA ASN A 23 -7.93 -13.24 8.99
C ASN A 23 -8.42 -11.81 8.81
N LEU A 24 -9.39 -11.63 7.89
CA LEU A 24 -10.00 -10.34 7.58
C LEU A 24 -11.11 -9.99 8.59
N PRO A 25 -11.34 -8.69 8.89
CA PRO A 25 -12.39 -8.28 9.79
C PRO A 25 -13.77 -8.67 9.25
N ASP A 26 -14.62 -9.19 10.15
CA ASP A 26 -15.99 -9.58 9.83
C ASP A 26 -17.03 -8.51 10.25
N LEU A 27 -16.59 -7.49 10.98
CA LEU A 27 -17.40 -6.38 11.52
C LEU A 27 -18.69 -6.85 12.24
N GLY A 28 -18.64 -7.99 12.93
CA GLY A 28 -19.77 -8.54 13.67
C GLY A 28 -20.75 -9.36 12.82
N THR A 29 -20.34 -9.80 11.63
CA THR A 29 -21.16 -10.64 10.76
C THR A 29 -21.08 -12.14 11.06
N ASN A 30 -20.36 -12.53 12.13
CA ASN A 30 -20.12 -13.93 12.53
C ASN A 30 -19.45 -14.74 11.40
N ASN A 31 -18.34 -14.21 10.87
CA ASN A 31 -17.54 -14.80 9.78
C ASN A 31 -18.32 -15.07 8.48
N ARG A 32 -19.42 -14.37 8.23
CA ARG A 32 -20.18 -14.50 6.97
C ARG A 32 -19.68 -13.59 5.86
N THR A 33 -19.19 -12.41 6.24
CA THR A 33 -18.71 -11.40 5.31
C THR A 33 -17.43 -10.81 5.84
N HIS A 34 -16.43 -10.67 4.98
CA HIS A 34 -15.16 -10.04 5.31
C HIS A 34 -14.98 -8.74 4.53
N TYR A 35 -14.25 -7.80 5.11
CA TYR A 35 -14.16 -6.43 4.60
C TYR A 35 -12.74 -6.02 4.23
N ILE A 36 -12.63 -5.39 3.06
CA ILE A 36 -11.48 -4.64 2.57
C ILE A 36 -11.96 -3.28 2.08
N TRP A 37 -11.10 -2.27 2.08
CA TRP A 37 -11.49 -0.90 1.74
C TRP A 37 -10.77 -0.41 0.49
N GLN A 38 -11.52 0.26 -0.39
CA GLN A 38 -11.00 1.00 -1.52
C GLN A 38 -11.53 2.44 -1.47
N PHE A 39 -10.65 3.38 -1.20
CA PHE A 39 -10.93 4.80 -1.25
C PHE A 39 -10.71 5.29 -2.68
N ASN A 40 -11.71 5.97 -3.24
CA ASN A 40 -11.62 6.63 -4.53
C ASN A 40 -11.59 8.14 -4.31
N PHE A 41 -10.55 8.83 -4.77
CA PHE A 41 -10.34 10.24 -4.48
C PHE A 41 -10.91 11.15 -5.56
N ARG A 42 -11.49 12.28 -5.14
CA ARG A 42 -11.96 13.35 -6.04
C ARG A 42 -10.87 14.34 -6.43
N ASP A 43 -9.69 14.22 -5.83
CA ASP A 43 -8.55 15.13 -6.00
C ASP A 43 -7.98 15.15 -7.42
N PHE A 44 -8.18 14.07 -8.19
CA PHE A 44 -7.77 13.97 -9.58
C PHE A 44 -8.93 14.31 -10.53
N ASN A 45 -8.64 15.17 -11.50
CA ASN A 45 -9.56 15.57 -12.55
C ASN A 45 -8.85 15.53 -13.92
N LEU A 46 -9.37 14.67 -14.80
CA LEU A 46 -8.83 14.39 -16.13
C LEU A 46 -8.65 15.61 -17.03
N MET A 47 -9.43 16.67 -16.84
CA MET A 47 -9.40 17.85 -17.70
C MET A 47 -8.32 18.86 -17.31
N ARG A 48 -7.79 18.76 -16.07
CA ARG A 48 -6.86 19.77 -15.50
C ARG A 48 -5.53 19.19 -15.04
N ASP A 49 -5.52 17.96 -14.56
CA ASP A 49 -4.36 17.38 -13.88
C ASP A 49 -3.44 16.66 -14.87
N ILE A 50 -2.14 16.73 -14.61
CA ILE A 50 -1.12 16.00 -15.36
C ILE A 50 -1.35 14.50 -15.17
N HIS A 51 -1.32 13.74 -16.27
CA HIS A 51 -1.48 12.29 -16.25
C HIS A 51 -0.85 11.64 -17.48
N ALA A 52 -0.48 10.37 -17.34
CA ALA A 52 -0.14 9.52 -18.46
C ALA A 52 -1.41 8.94 -19.10
N LYS A 53 -1.59 9.12 -20.41
CA LYS A 53 -2.78 8.65 -21.13
C LYS A 53 -2.96 7.12 -21.01
N ASP A 54 -1.87 6.37 -21.12
CA ASP A 54 -1.90 4.91 -21.04
C ASP A 54 -2.32 4.44 -19.64
N SER A 55 -1.84 5.10 -18.58
CA SER A 55 -2.26 4.82 -17.21
C SER A 55 -3.73 5.10 -16.98
N VAL A 56 -4.27 6.20 -17.53
CA VAL A 56 -5.71 6.49 -17.47
C VAL A 56 -6.53 5.45 -18.24
N ALA A 57 -6.09 5.04 -19.42
CA ALA A 57 -6.77 4.03 -20.22
C ALA A 57 -6.80 2.67 -19.50
N LEU A 58 -5.69 2.28 -18.89
CA LEU A 58 -5.60 1.07 -18.05
C LEU A 58 -6.55 1.14 -16.86
N LEU A 59 -6.57 2.25 -16.10
CA LEU A 59 -7.46 2.37 -14.95
C LEU A 59 -8.95 2.34 -15.37
N ARG A 60 -9.30 2.96 -16.50
CA ARG A 60 -10.67 2.85 -17.06
C ARG A 60 -11.03 1.42 -17.41
N SER A 61 -10.13 0.66 -18.06
CA SER A 61 -10.41 -0.73 -18.43
C SER A 61 -10.57 -1.64 -17.20
N GLN A 62 -10.01 -1.23 -16.06
CA GLN A 62 -10.17 -1.90 -14.76
C GLN A 62 -11.38 -1.41 -13.95
N GLY A 63 -12.20 -0.53 -14.52
CA GLY A 63 -13.48 -0.12 -13.95
C GLY A 63 -13.45 1.18 -13.15
N ILE A 64 -12.40 2.00 -13.27
CA ILE A 64 -12.35 3.31 -12.62
C ILE A 64 -13.23 4.31 -13.36
N ASP A 65 -14.25 4.79 -12.65
CA ASP A 65 -15.12 5.87 -13.09
C ASP A 65 -14.59 7.22 -12.57
N PHE A 66 -13.77 7.86 -13.39
CA PHE A 66 -13.20 9.17 -13.09
C PHE A 66 -14.26 10.28 -12.96
N ALA A 67 -15.38 10.19 -13.68
CA ALA A 67 -16.44 11.18 -13.59
C ALA A 67 -17.16 11.07 -12.25
N ARG A 68 -17.47 9.83 -11.83
CA ARG A 68 -18.02 9.57 -10.50
C ARG A 68 -17.05 9.98 -9.40
N ASN A 69 -15.75 9.70 -9.54
CA ASN A 69 -14.75 10.12 -8.56
C ASN A 69 -14.72 11.64 -8.39
N ALA A 70 -14.82 12.42 -9.46
CA ALA A 70 -14.83 13.88 -9.38
C ALA A 70 -16.03 14.43 -8.59
N VAL A 71 -17.19 13.75 -8.61
CA VAL A 71 -18.42 14.19 -7.95
C VAL A 71 -18.56 13.63 -6.53
N ALA A 72 -18.32 12.32 -6.37
CA ALA A 72 -18.62 11.57 -5.15
C ALA A 72 -17.38 10.97 -4.47
N GLY A 73 -16.19 11.21 -5.00
CA GLY A 73 -14.94 10.72 -4.42
C GLY A 73 -14.61 11.39 -3.09
N VAL A 74 -13.82 10.67 -2.30
CA VAL A 74 -13.30 11.12 -1.00
C VAL A 74 -12.30 12.25 -1.23
N SER A 75 -12.32 13.28 -0.38
CA SER A 75 -11.27 14.28 -0.36
C SER A 75 -10.06 13.73 0.37
N SER A 76 -8.87 13.79 -0.23
CA SER A 76 -7.62 13.39 0.41
C SER A 76 -7.40 14.10 1.76
N LEU A 77 -7.79 15.37 1.83
CA LEU A 77 -7.75 16.16 3.05
C LEU A 77 -8.66 15.61 4.16
N HIS A 78 -9.87 15.21 3.78
CA HIS A 78 -10.82 14.65 4.73
C HIS A 78 -10.37 13.26 5.19
N PHE A 79 -9.84 12.45 4.27
CA PHE A 79 -9.20 11.19 4.59
C PHE A 79 -8.05 11.39 5.58
N ALA A 80 -7.15 12.35 5.36
CA ALA A 80 -6.02 12.63 6.26
C ALA A 80 -6.48 12.94 7.69
N LYS A 81 -7.53 13.75 7.83
CA LYS A 81 -8.11 14.10 9.14
C LYS A 81 -8.67 12.86 9.86
N LEU A 82 -9.38 11.99 9.14
CA LEU A 82 -9.92 10.75 9.72
C LEU A 82 -8.81 9.75 10.04
N ALA A 83 -7.81 9.61 9.17
CA ALA A 83 -6.65 8.75 9.40
C ALA A 83 -5.91 9.16 10.69
N ALA A 84 -5.74 10.45 10.94
CA ALA A 84 -5.09 10.98 12.14
C ALA A 84 -5.79 10.60 13.46
N VAL A 85 -7.11 10.37 13.44
CA VAL A 85 -7.89 9.98 14.64
C VAL A 85 -8.32 8.51 14.65
N SER A 86 -7.97 7.76 13.61
CA SER A 86 -8.39 6.35 13.43
C SER A 86 -7.59 5.34 14.25
N GLY A 87 -6.40 5.74 14.76
CA GLY A 87 -5.43 4.82 15.35
C GLY A 87 -4.54 4.07 14.35
N LEU A 88 -4.67 4.35 13.04
CA LEU A 88 -3.79 3.79 11.99
C LEU A 88 -2.38 4.41 12.00
N LEU A 89 -2.27 5.68 12.39
CA LEU A 89 -1.02 6.42 12.39
C LEU A 89 -0.37 6.41 13.78
N PHE A 90 0.96 6.48 13.81
CA PHE A 90 1.79 6.53 15.02
C PHE A 90 1.59 5.32 15.97
N ASN A 91 0.97 4.25 15.48
CA ASN A 91 0.63 3.07 16.27
C ASN A 91 1.68 1.97 16.08
N LYS A 92 2.52 1.78 17.09
CA LYS A 92 3.60 0.78 17.10
C LYS A 92 3.11 -0.67 17.16
N SER A 93 1.83 -0.88 17.45
CA SER A 93 1.21 -2.21 17.49
C SER A 93 0.81 -2.69 16.09
N LEU A 94 0.78 -1.80 15.09
CA LEU A 94 0.43 -2.14 13.72
C LEU A 94 1.65 -2.54 12.91
N THR A 95 1.45 -3.46 11.97
CA THR A 95 2.41 -3.77 10.91
C THR A 95 1.87 -3.23 9.61
N TRP A 96 2.63 -2.36 8.94
CA TRP A 96 2.30 -1.89 7.60
C TRP A 96 2.96 -2.77 6.55
N VAL A 97 2.22 -3.11 5.50
CA VAL A 97 2.71 -3.98 4.42
C VAL A 97 2.42 -3.31 3.08
N THR A 98 3.41 -3.31 2.21
CA THR A 98 3.31 -2.77 0.84
C THR A 98 3.96 -3.73 -0.15
N PHE A 99 3.69 -3.54 -1.45
CA PHE A 99 4.44 -4.21 -2.52
C PHE A 99 5.00 -3.17 -3.47
N HIS A 100 6.32 -3.00 -3.48
CA HIS A 100 6.98 -1.93 -4.25
C HIS A 100 6.48 -0.54 -3.83
N GLY A 101 6.32 -0.37 -2.51
CA GLY A 101 5.47 0.66 -1.89
C GLY A 101 6.05 2.07 -1.85
N ALA A 102 7.19 2.33 -2.50
CA ALA A 102 7.84 3.64 -2.49
C ALA A 102 6.90 4.78 -2.93
N TYR A 103 6.12 4.56 -4.00
CA TYR A 103 5.13 5.53 -4.46
C TYR A 103 3.88 5.56 -3.58
N ASP A 104 3.41 4.40 -3.11
CA ASP A 104 2.21 4.30 -2.27
C ASP A 104 2.37 5.07 -0.96
N ILE A 105 3.49 4.83 -0.27
CA ILE A 105 3.87 5.57 0.93
C ILE A 105 4.17 7.03 0.61
N GLY A 106 4.80 7.32 -0.52
CA GLY A 106 5.00 8.69 -0.98
C GLY A 106 3.68 9.47 -1.07
N TYR A 107 2.66 8.91 -1.73
CA TYR A 107 1.35 9.55 -1.81
C TYR A 107 0.67 9.65 -0.44
N LEU A 108 0.77 8.62 0.39
CA LEU A 108 0.15 8.64 1.71
C LEU A 108 0.78 9.70 2.61
N VAL A 109 2.12 9.78 2.64
CA VAL A 109 2.85 10.86 3.33
C VAL A 109 2.43 12.22 2.78
N LYS A 110 2.39 12.42 1.45
CA LYS A 110 1.94 13.67 0.83
C LYS A 110 0.56 14.11 1.34
N ILE A 111 -0.38 13.17 1.45
CA ILE A 111 -1.73 13.44 1.94
C ILE A 111 -1.72 13.80 3.43
N LEU A 112 -0.97 13.04 4.23
CA LEU A 112 -0.88 13.22 5.68
C LEU A 112 -0.11 14.48 6.09
N THR A 113 0.84 14.94 5.26
CA THR A 113 1.66 16.13 5.48
C THR A 113 1.18 17.36 4.71
N TRP A 114 0.01 17.27 4.08
CA TRP A 114 -0.65 18.41 3.42
C TRP A 114 0.12 18.97 2.22
N GLY A 115 1.02 18.17 1.60
CA GLY A 115 1.35 18.37 0.19
C GLY A 115 2.81 18.22 -0.23
N VAL A 116 3.79 18.57 0.61
CA VAL A 116 5.20 18.59 0.17
C VAL A 116 5.98 17.49 0.88
N LEU A 117 6.55 16.59 0.09
CA LEU A 117 7.46 15.58 0.63
C LEU A 117 8.77 16.22 1.14
N PRO A 118 9.44 15.63 2.15
CA PRO A 118 10.77 16.04 2.59
C PRO A 118 11.79 16.14 1.46
N LYS A 119 12.86 16.91 1.67
CA LYS A 119 13.85 17.20 0.61
C LYS A 119 14.87 16.07 0.46
N SER A 120 15.25 15.44 1.55
CA SER A 120 16.18 14.30 1.56
C SER A 120 15.45 12.97 1.74
N LEU A 121 16.11 11.89 1.33
CA LEU A 121 15.59 10.53 1.51
C LEU A 121 15.56 10.16 2.99
N GLU A 122 16.57 10.59 3.74
CA GLU A 122 16.73 10.36 5.17
C GLU A 122 15.57 10.98 5.95
N GLU A 123 15.24 12.26 5.70
CA GLU A 123 14.10 12.94 6.33
C GLU A 123 12.79 12.25 5.98
N PHE A 124 12.64 11.81 4.72
CA PHE A 124 11.46 11.07 4.28
C PHE A 124 11.31 9.74 5.04
N LEU A 125 12.37 8.95 5.16
CA LEU A 125 12.32 7.65 5.84
C LEU A 125 12.12 7.79 7.35
N VAL A 126 12.69 8.82 7.98
CA VAL A 126 12.41 9.15 9.39
C VAL A 126 10.91 9.44 9.58
N LEU A 127 10.34 10.29 8.73
CA LEU A 127 8.92 10.64 8.79
C LEU A 127 8.00 9.43 8.55
N VAL A 128 8.35 8.58 7.57
CA VAL A 128 7.64 7.32 7.33
C VAL A 128 7.67 6.44 8.58
N LYS A 129 8.85 6.25 9.18
CA LYS A 129 8.99 5.45 10.39
C LYS A 129 8.12 5.97 11.54
N GLU A 130 8.04 7.29 11.73
CA GLU A 130 7.19 7.91 12.74
C GLU A 130 5.69 7.72 12.44
N LEU A 131 5.26 8.06 11.22
CA LEU A 131 3.85 7.97 10.81
C LEU A 131 3.30 6.55 10.88
N PHE A 132 4.10 5.54 10.52
CA PHE A 132 3.67 4.15 10.38
C PHE A 132 4.14 3.24 11.52
N GLY A 133 4.49 3.83 12.68
CA GLY A 133 4.76 3.07 13.91
C GLY A 133 6.08 2.27 13.91
N GLY A 134 6.91 2.43 12.88
CA GLY A 134 8.24 1.83 12.77
C GLY A 134 8.26 0.33 12.51
N ASN A 135 7.15 -0.23 12.03
CA ASN A 135 7.04 -1.65 11.67
C ASN A 135 6.40 -1.80 10.28
N THR A 136 7.15 -1.42 9.25
CA THR A 136 6.70 -1.50 7.85
C THR A 136 7.52 -2.51 7.06
N TYR A 137 6.88 -3.28 6.18
CA TYR A 137 7.55 -4.20 5.27
C TYR A 137 7.17 -3.91 3.82
N ASP A 138 8.18 -3.87 2.95
CA ASP A 138 7.97 -3.90 1.51
C ASP A 138 8.21 -5.33 0.99
N VAL A 139 7.13 -5.99 0.58
CA VAL A 139 7.17 -7.36 0.04
C VAL A 139 8.11 -7.45 -1.16
N LYS A 140 8.22 -6.38 -1.97
CA LYS A 140 9.13 -6.35 -3.12
C LYS A 140 10.60 -6.38 -2.71
N HIS A 141 10.93 -5.83 -1.55
CA HIS A 141 12.26 -5.91 -0.97
C HIS A 141 12.49 -7.29 -0.35
N VAL A 142 11.57 -7.76 0.50
CA VAL A 142 11.66 -9.06 1.21
C VAL A 142 11.83 -10.22 0.22
N MET A 143 11.06 -10.24 -0.87
CA MET A 143 11.10 -11.34 -1.84
C MET A 143 12.46 -11.53 -2.51
N ARG A 144 13.35 -10.52 -2.51
CA ARG A 144 14.72 -10.65 -3.06
C ARG A 144 15.57 -11.67 -2.30
N PHE A 145 15.18 -11.96 -1.06
CA PHE A 145 15.85 -12.90 -0.17
C PHE A 145 15.12 -14.24 -0.08
N CYS A 146 14.05 -14.41 -0.85
CA CYS A 146 13.26 -15.63 -0.92
C CYS A 146 13.56 -16.35 -2.24
N ASN A 147 14.17 -17.54 -2.18
CA ASN A 147 14.52 -18.27 -3.38
C ASN A 147 13.28 -18.58 -4.24
N GLY A 148 13.35 -18.28 -5.54
CA GLY A 148 12.28 -18.53 -6.51
C GLY A 148 11.27 -17.39 -6.71
N LEU A 149 11.30 -16.33 -5.90
CA LEU A 149 10.35 -15.21 -6.03
C LEU A 149 10.93 -14.07 -6.89
N TYR A 150 10.24 -13.70 -7.97
CA TYR A 150 10.61 -12.60 -8.86
C TYR A 150 9.41 -12.08 -9.67
N GLY A 151 9.50 -10.85 -10.17
CA GLY A 151 8.44 -10.21 -10.98
C GLY A 151 7.50 -9.29 -10.19
N GLY A 152 6.32 -9.02 -10.75
CA GLY A 152 5.27 -8.21 -10.12
C GLY A 152 4.43 -9.01 -9.11
N LEU A 153 3.52 -8.33 -8.41
CA LEU A 153 2.70 -8.92 -7.34
C LEU A 153 1.97 -10.18 -7.80
N GLU A 154 1.31 -10.15 -8.95
CA GLU A 154 0.60 -11.31 -9.51
C GLU A 154 1.50 -12.52 -9.66
N LYS A 155 2.67 -12.34 -10.29
CA LYS A 155 3.61 -13.45 -10.51
C LYS A 155 4.13 -14.04 -9.19
N VAL A 156 4.36 -13.19 -8.20
CA VAL A 156 4.80 -13.64 -6.87
C VAL A 156 3.68 -14.41 -6.17
N ALA A 157 2.45 -13.90 -6.22
CA ALA A 157 1.28 -14.57 -5.67
C ALA A 157 1.04 -15.93 -6.34
N ASP A 158 1.08 -15.99 -7.68
CA ASP A 158 0.96 -17.22 -8.46
C ASP A 158 2.02 -18.26 -8.06
N THR A 159 3.28 -17.84 -7.89
CA THR A 159 4.39 -18.71 -7.48
C THR A 159 4.18 -19.28 -6.08
N LEU A 160 3.48 -18.54 -5.21
CA LEU A 160 3.17 -18.93 -3.85
C LEU A 160 1.82 -19.64 -3.71
N HIS A 161 1.11 -19.86 -4.83
CA HIS A 161 -0.24 -20.40 -4.89
C HIS A 161 -1.24 -19.58 -4.05
N VAL A 162 -1.15 -18.25 -4.15
CA VAL A 162 -2.06 -17.30 -3.53
C VAL A 162 -2.99 -16.71 -4.59
N ASP A 163 -4.27 -17.05 -4.51
CA ASP A 163 -5.26 -16.57 -5.47
C ASP A 163 -5.77 -15.16 -5.14
N ARG A 164 -6.11 -14.40 -6.19
CA ARG A 164 -6.88 -13.16 -6.05
C ARG A 164 -8.35 -13.50 -5.80
N VAL A 165 -8.75 -13.41 -4.53
CA VAL A 165 -10.10 -13.84 -4.09
C VAL A 165 -11.19 -12.77 -4.20
N ALA A 166 -10.84 -11.50 -4.37
CA ALA A 166 -11.82 -10.40 -4.47
C ALA A 166 -11.30 -9.26 -5.34
N GLY A 167 -12.16 -8.72 -6.21
CA GLY A 167 -11.84 -7.59 -7.08
C GLY A 167 -11.04 -7.97 -8.34
N LYS A 168 -10.39 -6.98 -8.96
CA LYS A 168 -9.60 -7.13 -10.20
C LYS A 168 -8.19 -6.59 -10.01
N CYS A 169 -7.25 -7.09 -10.82
CA CYS A 169 -5.91 -6.52 -10.91
C CYS A 169 -5.96 -5.01 -11.19
N HIS A 170 -5.07 -4.24 -10.57
CA HIS A 170 -5.01 -2.77 -10.67
C HIS A 170 -6.21 -2.03 -10.06
N GLN A 171 -7.02 -2.69 -9.23
CA GLN A 171 -7.88 -2.01 -8.26
C GLN A 171 -7.20 -2.02 -6.90
N ALA A 172 -6.99 -0.84 -6.33
CA ALA A 172 -6.15 -0.67 -5.15
C ALA A 172 -6.59 -1.56 -3.97
N GLY A 173 -7.89 -1.73 -3.71
CA GLY A 173 -8.38 -2.59 -2.63
C GLY A 173 -8.14 -4.09 -2.88
N SER A 174 -8.26 -4.51 -4.14
CA SER A 174 -7.98 -5.89 -4.55
C SER A 174 -6.48 -6.19 -4.45
N ASP A 175 -5.65 -5.25 -4.89
CA ASP A 175 -4.18 -5.35 -4.83
C ASP A 175 -3.66 -5.30 -3.38
N SER A 176 -4.28 -4.50 -2.50
CA SER A 176 -3.92 -4.49 -1.07
C SER A 176 -4.23 -5.83 -0.40
N LEU A 177 -5.32 -6.49 -0.77
CA LEU A 177 -5.64 -7.82 -0.27
C LEU A 177 -4.64 -8.87 -0.76
N LEU A 178 -4.34 -8.87 -2.06
CA LEU A 178 -3.36 -9.81 -2.62
C LEU A 178 -1.97 -9.59 -2.00
N THR A 179 -1.60 -8.33 -1.75
CA THR A 179 -0.35 -7.97 -1.03
C THR A 179 -0.33 -8.56 0.39
N CYS A 180 -1.43 -8.40 1.14
CA CYS A 180 -1.56 -8.93 2.50
C CYS A 180 -1.41 -10.47 2.54
N HIS A 181 -2.17 -11.19 1.71
CA HIS A 181 -2.07 -12.65 1.66
C HIS A 181 -0.70 -13.14 1.19
N THR A 182 -0.11 -12.46 0.19
CA THR A 182 1.24 -12.79 -0.30
C THR A 182 2.29 -12.62 0.80
N PHE A 183 2.18 -11.54 1.59
CA PHE A 183 3.07 -11.29 2.72
C PHE A 183 2.98 -12.40 3.79
N HIS A 184 1.76 -12.78 4.19
CA HIS A 184 1.57 -13.89 5.13
C HIS A 184 2.14 -15.19 4.59
N LYS A 185 1.89 -15.49 3.31
CA LYS A 185 2.42 -16.71 2.68
C LYS A 185 3.95 -16.74 2.62
N ILE A 186 4.60 -15.60 2.37
CA ILE A 186 6.06 -15.48 2.43
C ILE A 186 6.56 -15.75 3.84
N ARG A 187 5.93 -15.15 4.86
CA ARG A 187 6.30 -15.39 6.27
C ARG A 187 6.22 -16.87 6.63
N GLU A 188 5.11 -17.52 6.30
CA GLU A 188 4.91 -18.96 6.55
C GLU A 188 5.91 -19.85 5.80
N THR A 189 6.23 -19.51 4.56
CA THR A 189 7.03 -20.41 3.70
C THR A 189 8.53 -20.25 3.94
N TYR A 190 9.01 -19.03 4.18
CA TYR A 190 10.44 -18.73 4.22
C TYR A 190 10.95 -18.36 5.61
N PHE A 191 10.07 -17.93 6.53
CA PHE A 191 10.49 -17.33 7.80
C PHE A 191 9.84 -17.98 9.04
N LEU A 192 9.06 -19.05 8.88
CA LEU A 192 8.37 -19.72 10.00
C LEU A 192 9.31 -20.16 11.14
N ALA A 193 10.53 -20.59 10.81
CA ALA A 193 11.54 -21.01 11.78
C ALA A 193 12.52 -19.89 12.20
N ASN A 194 12.39 -18.68 11.63
CA ASN A 194 13.33 -17.57 11.82
C ASN A 194 12.62 -16.21 11.79
N GLU A 195 11.71 -15.99 12.74
CA GLU A 195 11.01 -14.70 12.86
C GLU A 195 11.97 -13.54 13.15
N ASP A 196 13.06 -13.77 13.89
CA ASP A 196 14.07 -12.74 14.16
C ASP A 196 14.77 -12.29 12.88
N GLY A 197 15.07 -13.23 11.96
CA GLY A 197 15.62 -12.90 10.65
C GLY A 197 14.66 -12.09 9.78
N PHE A 198 13.35 -12.26 9.95
CA PHE A 198 12.37 -11.45 9.22
C PHE A 198 12.45 -9.96 9.58
N ARG A 199 12.78 -9.65 10.84
CA ARG A 199 12.89 -8.27 11.34
C ARG A 199 14.04 -7.50 10.69
N GLU A 200 15.00 -8.15 10.04
CA GLU A 200 16.09 -7.47 9.33
C GLU A 200 15.60 -6.61 8.17
N TYR A 201 14.43 -6.92 7.62
CA TYR A 201 13.83 -6.22 6.48
C TYR A 201 12.87 -5.10 6.89
N VAL A 202 12.69 -4.86 8.18
CA VAL A 202 11.75 -3.86 8.69
C VAL A 202 12.19 -2.44 8.31
N ASN A 203 11.23 -1.63 7.86
CA ASN A 203 11.38 -0.26 7.38
C ASN A 203 12.34 -0.10 6.19
N VAL A 204 12.54 -1.17 5.40
CA VAL A 204 13.31 -1.11 4.15
C VAL A 204 12.36 -1.21 2.97
N PHE A 205 12.40 -0.19 2.11
CA PHE A 205 11.57 -0.11 0.90
C PHE A 205 12.42 -0.36 -0.33
N PHE A 206 11.86 -1.10 -1.29
CA PHE A 206 12.54 -1.38 -2.53
C PHE A 206 12.78 -0.09 -3.33
N GLY A 207 14.03 0.16 -3.71
CA GLY A 207 14.45 1.35 -4.46
C GLY A 207 14.65 2.61 -3.61
N LEU A 208 14.54 2.50 -2.28
CA LEU A 208 14.80 3.57 -1.31
C LEU A 208 15.84 3.15 -0.25
N GLU A 209 16.59 2.08 -0.50
CA GLU A 209 17.60 1.59 0.43
C GLU A 209 18.74 2.60 0.59
N ILE A 210 19.09 2.94 1.83
CA ILE A 210 20.30 3.69 2.16
C ILE A 210 21.42 2.68 2.40
N ALA A 211 22.59 2.88 1.77
CA ALA A 211 23.76 2.06 2.02
C ALA A 211 24.13 2.15 3.51
N LYS A 212 24.25 1.00 4.19
CA LYS A 212 24.81 0.97 5.54
C LYS A 212 26.28 1.37 5.43
N ALA A 213 26.66 2.43 6.15
CA ALA A 213 28.04 2.88 6.26
C ALA A 213 28.91 1.86 7.00
#